data_AF-A0A511MUU4-F1
#
_entry.id   AF-A0A511MUU4-F1
#
_cell.length_a   1.000
_cell.length_b   1.000
_cell.length_c   1.000
_cell.angle_alpha   90.00
_cell.angle_beta   90.00
_cell.angle_gamma   90.00
#
_symmetry.space_group_name_H-M   'P 1'
#
loop_
_entity.id
_entity.type
_entity.pdbx_description
1 polymer ?
#
loop_
_entity_poly.entity_id
_entity_poly.type
_entity_poly.pdbx_seq_one_letter_code
_entity_poly.pdbx_strand_id
1 'polypeptide(L)'
;MQDATRDGRSTRSAVPRRLRDAGNACVTALRKVVWYFDSILGGQDYRRYVDHLARNHPGCEVPTEREYWRTRHADADNNPTNRCC
;
A
#
# COMPACT_ATOMS: atom_id res chain seq x y z
N MET A 1 0.12 59.98 -5.10
CA MET A 1 -0.10 59.93 -3.65
C MET A 1 -0.86 58.64 -3.37
N GLN A 2 -0.11 57.66 -2.84
CA GLN A 2 -0.53 56.49 -2.06
C GLN A 2 -1.25 55.33 -2.75
N ASP A 3 -0.51 54.23 -2.74
CA ASP A 3 -0.78 52.88 -3.18
C ASP A 3 -2.08 52.28 -2.66
N ALA A 4 -2.87 51.72 -3.57
CA ALA A 4 -3.94 50.79 -3.26
C ALA A 4 -3.31 49.47 -2.77
N THR A 5 -3.10 49.37 -1.46
CA THR A 5 -2.62 48.16 -0.82
C THR A 5 -3.65 47.04 -0.98
N ARG A 6 -3.29 46.11 -1.87
CA ARG A 6 -3.71 44.72 -1.93
C ARG A 6 -3.60 44.06 -0.55
N ASP A 7 -4.69 43.98 0.20
CA ASP A 7 -4.78 43.09 1.35
C ASP A 7 -5.63 41.87 0.99
N GLY A 8 -4.94 40.90 0.36
CA GLY A 8 -5.39 39.53 0.27
C GLY A 8 -5.46 38.94 1.67
N ARG A 9 -6.59 39.14 2.35
CA ARG A 9 -6.92 38.46 3.60
C ARG A 9 -7.16 36.98 3.30
N SER A 10 -6.04 36.25 3.23
CA SER A 10 -6.00 34.80 3.30
C SER A 10 -6.78 34.39 4.56
N THR A 11 -8.00 33.91 4.35
CA THR A 11 -8.79 33.20 5.35
C THR A 11 -8.11 31.85 5.61
N ARG A 12 -6.96 31.90 6.30
CA ARG A 12 -6.28 30.70 6.77
C ARG A 12 -7.27 30.02 7.71
N SER A 13 -7.84 28.91 7.24
CA SER A 13 -8.66 28.00 8.03
C SER A 13 -7.94 27.72 9.35
N ALA A 14 -8.45 28.33 10.42
CA ALA A 14 -7.96 28.20 11.77
C ALA A 14 -8.48 26.89 12.35
N VAL A 15 -8.13 25.76 11.72
CA VAL A 15 -8.31 24.47 12.36
C VAL A 15 -7.36 24.48 13.57
N PRO A 16 -7.88 24.45 14.82
CA PRO A 16 -7.02 24.48 16.00
C PRO A 16 -6.04 23.32 15.93
N ARG A 17 -4.76 23.60 16.27
CA ARG A 17 -3.63 22.67 16.09
C ARG A 17 -3.89 21.27 16.65
N ARG A 18 -4.64 21.18 17.76
CA ARG A 18 -5.03 19.91 18.39
C ARG A 18 -5.93 19.03 17.51
N LEU A 19 -6.79 19.61 16.68
CA LEU A 19 -7.60 18.84 15.72
C LEU A 19 -6.74 18.28 14.57
N ARG A 20 -5.71 19.03 14.13
CA ARG A 20 -4.75 18.52 13.14
C ARG A 20 -3.88 17.42 13.73
N ASP A 21 -3.42 17.58 14.97
CA ASP A 21 -2.62 16.58 15.66
C ASP A 21 -3.42 15.29 15.88
N ALA A 22 -4.70 15.41 16.29
CA ALA A 22 -5.62 14.27 16.40
C ALA A 22 -5.88 13.59 15.04
N GLY A 23 -6.10 14.37 13.98
CA GLY A 23 -6.27 13.85 12.62
C GLY A 23 -5.03 13.08 12.14
N ASN A 24 -3.84 13.64 12.35
CA ASN A 24 -2.57 13.00 11.99
C ASN A 24 -2.35 11.70 12.78
N ALA A 25 -2.71 11.67 14.06
CA ALA A 25 -2.63 10.47 14.88
C ALA A 25 -3.57 9.36 14.35
N CYS A 26 -4.82 9.69 14.01
CA CYS A 26 -5.76 8.74 13.40
C CYS A 26 -5.24 8.21 12.05
N VAL A 27 -4.73 9.07 11.18
CA VAL A 27 -4.15 8.66 9.89
C VAL A 27 -2.96 7.73 10.10
N THR A 28 -2.11 8.02 11.10
CA THR A 28 -0.96 7.17 11.43
C THR A 28 -1.39 5.80 11.96
N ALA A 29 -2.42 5.75 12.80
CA ALA A 29 -2.98 4.50 13.31
C ALA A 29 -3.60 3.66 12.17
N LEU A 30 -4.40 4.28 11.30
CA LEU A 30 -4.98 3.61 10.13
C LEU A 30 -3.89 3.04 9.21
N ARG A 31 -2.82 3.79 8.94
CA ARG A 31 -1.68 3.29 8.16
C ARG A 31 -1.03 2.06 8.78
N LYS A 32 -0.87 2.03 10.10
CA LYS A 32 -0.31 0.86 10.81
C LYS A 32 -1.23 -0.36 10.69
N VAL A 33 -2.54 -0.15 10.80
CA VAL A 33 -3.54 -1.21 10.64
C VAL A 33 -3.51 -1.77 9.22
N VAL A 34 -3.50 -0.90 8.21
CA VAL A 34 -3.37 -1.31 6.80
C VAL A 34 -2.08 -2.09 6.58
N TRP A 35 -0.94 -1.60 7.07
CA TRP A 35 0.34 -2.30 6.96
C TRP A 35 0.33 -3.68 7.64
N TYR A 36 -0.32 -3.79 8.80
CA TYR A 36 -0.46 -5.06 9.52
C TYR A 36 -1.31 -6.07 8.73
N PHE A 37 -2.46 -5.62 8.21
CA PHE A 37 -3.30 -6.46 7.35
C PHE A 37 -2.60 -6.85 6.06
N ASP A 38 -1.92 -5.92 5.40
CA ASP A 38 -1.11 -6.17 4.21
C ASP A 38 0.01 -7.20 4.47
N SER A 39 0.60 -7.16 5.66
CA SER A 39 1.63 -8.12 6.10
C SER A 39 1.06 -9.51 6.40
N ILE A 40 -0.16 -9.62 6.93
CA ILE A 40 -0.80 -10.90 7.30
C ILE A 40 -1.51 -11.55 6.11
N LEU A 41 -2.27 -10.78 5.34
CA LEU A 41 -3.04 -11.27 4.19
C LEU A 41 -2.14 -11.57 2.99
N GLY A 42 -0.85 -11.24 3.07
CA GLY A 42 0.08 -11.44 1.97
C GLY A 42 -0.17 -10.48 0.81
N GLY A 43 -0.62 -9.24 1.08
CA GLY A 43 -0.77 -8.23 0.03
C GLY A 43 0.57 -7.90 -0.65
N GLN A 44 1.69 -8.25 -0.02
CA GLN A 44 3.04 -8.16 -0.59
C GLN A 44 3.56 -9.45 -1.22
N ASP A 45 2.72 -10.48 -1.40
CA ASP A 45 3.14 -11.77 -1.96
C ASP A 45 3.68 -11.62 -3.38
N TYR A 46 3.03 -10.81 -4.22
CA TYR A 46 3.54 -10.52 -5.57
C TYR A 46 4.90 -9.83 -5.50
N ARG A 47 5.07 -8.80 -4.68
CA ARG A 47 6.36 -8.10 -4.53
C ARG A 47 7.46 -9.04 -4.04
N ARG A 48 7.15 -9.88 -3.05
CA ARG A 48 8.05 -10.90 -2.52
C ARG A 48 8.41 -11.94 -3.60
N TYR A 49 7.46 -12.32 -4.45
CA TYR A 49 7.68 -13.21 -5.58
C TYR A 49 8.61 -12.58 -6.61
N VAL A 50 8.40 -11.32 -6.98
CA VAL A 50 9.29 -10.59 -7.92
C VAL A 50 10.69 -10.44 -7.34
N ASP A 51 10.82 -10.05 -6.07
CA ASP A 51 12.12 -9.96 -5.39
C ASP A 51 12.83 -11.32 -5.34
N HIS A 52 12.10 -12.41 -5.10
CA HIS A 52 12.61 -13.76 -5.12
C HIS A 52 13.06 -14.17 -6.54
N LEU A 53 12.24 -13.87 -7.55
CA LEU A 53 12.54 -14.14 -8.95
C LEU A 53 13.78 -13.37 -9.41
N ALA A 54 13.89 -12.10 -9.06
CA ALA A 54 15.05 -11.27 -9.39
C ALA A 54 16.34 -11.79 -8.75
N ARG A 55 16.28 -12.38 -7.55
CA ARG A 55 17.44 -12.95 -6.85
C ARG A 55 17.87 -14.31 -7.40
N ASN A 56 16.91 -15.18 -7.71
CA ASN A 56 17.19 -16.57 -8.10
C ASN A 56 17.29 -16.78 -9.61
N HIS A 57 16.63 -15.93 -10.39
CA HIS A 57 16.52 -16.05 -11.84
C HIS A 57 16.71 -14.68 -12.51
N PRO A 58 17.92 -14.10 -12.43
CA PRO A 58 18.21 -12.84 -13.11
C PRO A 58 18.05 -13.01 -14.63
N GLY A 59 17.08 -12.31 -15.23
CA GLY A 59 16.83 -12.32 -16.67
C GLY A 59 15.60 -13.10 -17.13
N CYS A 60 14.87 -13.76 -16.22
CA CYS A 60 13.55 -14.30 -16.54
C CYS A 60 12.51 -13.18 -16.64
N GLU A 61 11.53 -13.35 -17.53
CA GLU A 61 10.39 -12.45 -17.61
C GLU A 61 9.58 -12.48 -16.31
N VAL A 62 9.29 -11.31 -15.77
CA VAL A 62 8.47 -11.17 -14.56
C VAL A 62 7.00 -11.23 -14.99
N PRO A 63 6.21 -12.24 -14.58
CA PRO A 63 4.80 -12.31 -14.92
C PRO A 63 4.05 -11.14 -14.31
N THR A 64 2.98 -10.69 -14.96
CA THR A 64 2.15 -9.61 -14.41
C THR A 64 1.44 -10.08 -13.14
N GLU A 65 1.06 -9.14 -12.26
CA GLU A 65 0.38 -9.46 -11.00
C GLU A 65 -0.86 -10.34 -11.20
N ARG A 66 -1.66 -10.05 -12.23
CA ARG A 66 -2.85 -10.85 -12.57
C ARG A 66 -2.51 -12.27 -12.99
N GLU A 67 -1.43 -12.47 -13.74
CA GLU A 67 -0.96 -13.79 -14.14
C GLU A 67 -0.43 -14.58 -12.94
N TYR A 68 0.34 -13.92 -12.07
CA TYR A 68 0.80 -14.51 -10.82
C TYR A 68 -0.37 -15.07 -9.99
N TRP A 69 -1.40 -14.27 -9.75
CA TRP A 69 -2.57 -14.71 -8.98
C TRP A 69 -3.35 -15.82 -9.70
N ARG A 70 -3.51 -15.74 -11.02
CA ARG A 70 -4.19 -16.78 -11.80
C ARG A 70 -3.47 -18.12 -11.68
N THR A 71 -2.15 -18.13 -11.90
CA THR A 71 -1.33 -19.35 -11.79
C THR A 71 -1.35 -19.89 -10.36
N ARG A 72 -1.21 -19.03 -9.35
CA ARG A 72 -1.27 -19.43 -7.94
C ARG A 72 -2.59 -20.08 -7.55
N HIS A 73 -3.72 -19.54 -8.02
CA HIS A 73 -5.03 -20.16 -7.79
C HIS A 73 -5.18 -21.48 -8.55
N ALA A 74 -4.73 -21.54 -9.80
CA ALA A 74 -4.74 -22.77 -10.57
C ALA A 74 -3.87 -23.86 -9.92
N ASP A 75 -2.69 -23.50 -9.40
CA ASP A 75 -1.80 -24.43 -8.68
C ASP A 75 -2.44 -24.91 -7.38
N ALA A 76 -3.15 -24.04 -6.66
CA ALA A 76 -3.88 -24.42 -5.45
C ALA A 76 -5.05 -25.38 -5.76
N ASP A 77 -5.77 -25.15 -6.86
CA ASP A 77 -6.86 -26.01 -7.32
C ASP A 77 -6.35 -27.36 -7.85
N ASN A 78 -5.25 -27.35 -8.61
CA ASN A 78 -4.67 -28.54 -9.24
C ASN A 78 -3.83 -29.39 -8.27
N ASN A 79 -3.22 -28.76 -7.26
CA ASN A 79 -2.37 -29.42 -6.28
C ASN A 79 -2.87 -29.16 -4.84
N PRO A 80 -4.05 -29.70 -4.47
CA PRO A 80 -4.58 -29.56 -3.13
C PRO A 80 -3.60 -30.23 -2.16
N THR A 81 -2.78 -29.42 -1.49
CA THR A 81 -1.66 -29.86 -0.64
C THR A 81 -2.15 -30.53 0.66
N ASN A 82 -3.45 -30.83 0.76
CA ASN A 82 -4.11 -31.49 1.88
C ASN A 82 -4.43 -32.97 1.62
N ARG A 83 -3.73 -33.63 0.70
CA ARG A 83 -3.78 -35.10 0.57
C ARG A 83 -3.03 -35.71 1.76
N CYS A 84 -3.67 -35.72 2.93
CA CYS A 84 -3.27 -36.61 4.01
C CYS A 84 -3.61 -38.05 3.58
N CYS A 85 -2.64 -38.69 2.92
CA CYS A 85 -2.54 -40.13 2.80
C CYS A 85 -1.08 -40.50 2.92
#